data_AF-A0A2V5TF22-F1
#
_entry.id   AF-A0A2V5TF22-F1
#
_cell.length_a   1.000
_cell.length_b   1.000
_cell.length_c   1.000
_cell.angle_alpha   90.00
_cell.angle_beta   90.00
_cell.angle_gamma   90.00
#
_symmetry.space_group_name_H-M   'P 1'
#
loop_
_entity.id
_entity.type
_entity.pdbx_description
1 polymer ?
#
loop_
_entity_poly.entity_id
_entity_poly.type
_entity_poly.pdbx_seq_one_letter_code
_entity_poly.pdbx_strand_id
1 'polypeptide(L)'
;MGGRSTSLVESRAQIVAIISQRKYPFWLQTLFDRFHLGCRLPREMISSRKRHRLKKKCAAVLMGAIAQQTFPNCESIAGQSSIGSAEPNVYATVHADQPVNKIIPTLTLGGGVDGHEKGECAQMFSDKNIAEMLSAGLGPLTYRLRTELAGEVWHWNPRGTWSDAVHKRGYWISDDSTADPINVSYGYRLPRRGNTIDQANDDGYSRIADGDLDSFWKSNPYLDSYFTGEPDNAHPQWVVIDLGAAKPINSIRIHWGTPYAERYRIEYWTGDDPMHLHQDGKDEWRLFPKGEANHSSGGDEYVRLSGKARSVRFLRILMSQSSGTSAEPSNDIRDRLGFAIREIGIGRIDSNGRFHDYVIHAANRHKQTVIYVSSTDPWHRASDIDYNIEQPGLDFVLRSQLTNGLPVLVPVGVLYDTP
;
A
#
# COMPACT_ATOMS: atom_id res chain seq x y z
N MET A 1 59.28 0.84 -29.40
CA MET A 1 58.26 1.90 -29.54
C MET A 1 57.03 1.42 -28.79
N GLY A 2 56.73 2.09 -27.67
CA GLY A 2 55.66 1.71 -26.76
C GLY A 2 54.29 2.17 -27.24
N GLY A 3 53.27 1.39 -26.91
CA GLY A 3 51.86 1.71 -27.11
C GLY A 3 51.04 1.03 -26.02
N ARG A 4 50.51 1.84 -25.10
CA ARG A 4 49.94 1.53 -23.79
C ARG A 4 48.72 0.59 -23.79
N SER A 5 48.69 -0.23 -22.75
CA SER A 5 47.53 -0.79 -22.07
C SER A 5 46.55 0.30 -21.61
N THR A 6 45.25 0.06 -21.81
CA THR A 6 44.16 0.58 -20.96
C THR A 6 43.05 -0.46 -20.85
N SER A 7 42.88 -0.99 -19.64
CA SER A 7 41.74 -1.77 -19.19
C SER A 7 40.50 -0.88 -19.06
N LEU A 8 39.45 -1.17 -19.84
CA LEU A 8 38.12 -0.61 -19.61
C LEU A 8 37.41 -1.46 -18.54
N VAL A 9 37.19 -0.84 -17.38
CA VAL A 9 36.28 -1.32 -16.35
C VAL A 9 34.86 -1.13 -16.87
N GLU A 10 34.15 -2.24 -17.11
CA GLU A 10 32.72 -2.23 -17.45
C GLU A 10 31.89 -1.83 -16.21
N SER A 11 31.43 -0.59 -16.16
CA SER A 11 30.33 -0.19 -15.28
C SER A 11 29.01 -0.63 -15.92
N ARG A 12 28.42 -1.72 -15.42
CA ARG A 12 27.08 -2.18 -15.81
C ARG A 12 26.02 -1.28 -15.18
N ALA A 13 25.41 -0.39 -15.95
CA ALA A 13 24.11 0.19 -15.60
C ALA A 13 23.03 -0.87 -15.90
N GLN A 14 22.40 -1.42 -14.86
CA GLN A 14 21.20 -2.23 -15.02
C GLN A 14 20.02 -1.27 -15.25
N ILE A 15 19.51 -1.22 -16.48
CA ILE A 15 18.20 -0.62 -16.76
C ILE A 15 17.16 -1.58 -16.22
N VAL A 16 16.63 -1.30 -15.03
CA VAL A 16 15.48 -2.00 -14.48
C VAL A 16 14.24 -1.31 -15.03
N ALA A 17 13.62 -1.89 -16.06
CA ALA A 17 12.24 -1.58 -16.39
C ALA A 17 11.36 -2.23 -15.32
N ILE A 18 10.97 -1.47 -14.30
CA ILE A 18 9.99 -1.93 -13.31
C ILE A 18 8.63 -1.91 -13.98
N ILE A 19 8.19 -3.07 -14.51
CA ILE A 19 6.75 -3.32 -14.62
C ILE A 19 6.27 -3.53 -13.19
N SER A 20 5.75 -2.45 -12.61
CA SER A 20 5.12 -2.45 -11.30
C SER A 20 3.93 -3.41 -11.33
N GLN A 21 4.08 -4.62 -10.77
CA GLN A 21 2.94 -5.38 -10.28
C GLN A 21 2.37 -4.64 -9.08
N ARG A 22 1.38 -3.78 -9.34
CA ARG A 22 0.64 -3.03 -8.32
C ARG A 22 -0.53 -3.87 -7.82
N LYS A 23 -0.73 -3.86 -6.50
CA LYS A 23 -2.06 -3.92 -5.89
C LYS A 23 -2.69 -2.53 -6.09
N TYR A 24 -3.84 -2.44 -6.75
CA TYR A 24 -4.48 -1.15 -7.08
C TYR A 24 -5.75 -0.89 -6.23
N PRO A 25 -6.14 0.37 -5.99
CA PRO A 25 -7.48 0.74 -5.52
C PRO A 25 -8.57 0.58 -6.60
N PHE A 26 -9.80 0.42 -6.11
CA PHE A 26 -10.94 -0.33 -6.66
C PHE A 26 -11.54 0.07 -8.04
N TRP A 27 -11.14 1.18 -8.68
CA TRP A 27 -11.78 1.63 -9.94
C TRP A 27 -10.95 1.43 -11.22
N LEU A 28 -9.67 1.06 -11.12
CA LEU A 28 -8.84 0.73 -12.29
C LEU A 28 -8.64 -0.79 -12.51
N GLN A 29 -9.08 -1.63 -11.56
CA GLN A 29 -8.89 -3.08 -11.60
C GLN A 29 -9.69 -3.77 -12.72
N THR A 30 -10.83 -3.21 -13.13
CA THR A 30 -11.73 -3.82 -14.12
C THR A 30 -11.12 -3.94 -15.53
N LEU A 31 -10.04 -3.20 -15.81
CA LEU A 31 -9.31 -3.25 -17.09
C LEU A 31 -8.06 -4.15 -17.05
N PHE A 32 -7.47 -4.38 -15.87
CA PHE A 32 -6.19 -5.09 -15.72
C PHE A 32 -6.34 -6.57 -15.34
N ASP A 33 -7.40 -6.96 -14.63
CA ASP A 33 -7.65 -8.37 -14.24
C ASP A 33 -8.00 -9.30 -15.41
N ARG A 34 -8.17 -8.75 -16.62
CA ARG A 34 -8.30 -9.54 -17.84
C ARG A 34 -6.98 -10.10 -18.38
N PHE A 35 -5.81 -9.82 -17.77
CA PHE A 35 -4.55 -10.00 -18.50
C PHE A 35 -3.38 -10.81 -17.92
N HIS A 36 -3.32 -11.34 -16.68
CA HIS A 36 -2.24 -12.33 -16.37
C HIS A 36 -2.41 -13.25 -15.14
N LEU A 37 -2.21 -14.56 -15.39
CA LEU A 37 -1.82 -15.63 -14.43
C LEU A 37 -0.36 -16.04 -14.73
N GLY A 38 0.43 -16.30 -13.68
CA GLY A 38 1.89 -16.46 -13.74
C GLY A 38 2.42 -17.83 -14.18
N CYS A 39 3.64 -17.85 -14.71
CA CYS A 39 4.44 -19.06 -14.98
C CYS A 39 5.89 -18.88 -14.47
N ARG A 40 6.36 -19.82 -13.64
CA ARG A 40 7.79 -19.98 -13.26
C ARG A 40 8.52 -20.80 -14.33
N LEU A 41 9.78 -20.45 -14.66
CA LEU A 41 10.67 -21.28 -15.50
C LEU A 41 12.06 -21.45 -14.85
N PRO A 42 12.72 -22.62 -14.99
CA PRO A 42 14.00 -22.95 -14.35
C PRO A 42 15.23 -22.53 -15.17
N ARG A 43 16.37 -22.43 -14.46
CA ARG A 43 17.70 -22.02 -14.95
C ARG A 43 18.41 -23.14 -15.72
N GLU A 44 18.87 -22.86 -16.95
CA GLU A 44 20.06 -23.50 -17.55
C GLU A 44 20.82 -22.57 -18.52
N MET A 45 22.15 -22.68 -18.53
CA MET A 45 23.13 -21.90 -19.30
C MET A 45 23.16 -22.31 -20.77
N ILE A 46 23.17 -21.35 -21.72
CA ILE A 46 23.70 -21.60 -23.09
C ILE A 46 24.44 -20.36 -23.65
N SER A 47 25.59 -20.64 -24.26
CA SER A 47 26.64 -19.76 -24.75
C SER A 47 26.32 -18.91 -26.00
N SER A 48 27.12 -17.85 -26.14
CA SER A 48 27.43 -17.05 -27.33
C SER A 48 27.42 -17.84 -28.67
N ARG A 49 26.34 -17.67 -29.45
CA ARG A 49 26.24 -17.68 -30.94
C ARG A 49 24.84 -18.13 -31.38
N LYS A 50 23.85 -17.22 -31.31
CA LYS A 50 22.55 -17.31 -32.04
C LYS A 50 21.68 -16.04 -31.85
N ARG A 51 22.22 -14.86 -32.16
CA ARG A 51 21.50 -13.57 -32.02
C ARG A 51 20.55 -13.20 -33.18
N HIS A 52 20.25 -14.09 -34.12
CA HIS A 52 19.36 -13.77 -35.27
C HIS A 52 18.14 -14.68 -35.44
N ARG A 53 17.92 -15.68 -34.57
CA ARG A 53 16.71 -16.54 -34.58
C ARG A 53 15.72 -16.27 -33.43
N LEU A 54 16.01 -15.34 -32.51
CA LEU A 54 15.18 -15.07 -31.34
C LEU A 54 13.95 -14.19 -31.60
N LYS A 55 13.91 -13.42 -32.70
CA LYS A 55 12.79 -12.48 -32.97
C LYS A 55 11.46 -13.16 -33.35
N LYS A 56 11.46 -14.43 -33.77
CA LYS A 56 10.22 -15.15 -34.16
C LYS A 56 9.61 -16.04 -33.07
N LYS A 57 10.35 -16.37 -32.00
CA LYS A 57 9.84 -17.24 -30.92
C LYS A 57 9.13 -16.49 -29.79
N CYS A 58 9.48 -15.23 -29.52
CA CYS A 58 8.81 -14.44 -28.48
C CYS A 58 7.33 -14.13 -28.82
N ALA A 59 7.01 -13.97 -30.11
CA ALA A 59 5.63 -13.75 -30.55
C ALA A 59 4.73 -14.98 -30.30
N ALA A 60 5.25 -16.21 -30.43
CA ALA A 60 4.46 -17.42 -30.22
C ALA A 60 4.17 -17.70 -28.73
N VAL A 61 5.10 -17.34 -27.83
CA VAL A 61 4.95 -17.54 -26.37
C VAL A 61 3.91 -16.58 -25.78
N LEU A 62 3.80 -15.36 -26.31
CA LEU A 62 2.79 -14.38 -25.85
C LEU A 62 1.35 -14.77 -26.26
N MET A 63 1.21 -15.54 -27.35
CA MET A 63 -0.10 -15.90 -27.93
C MET A 63 -0.71 -17.14 -27.28
N GLY A 64 0.14 -18.06 -26.80
CA GLY A 64 -0.32 -19.25 -26.05
C GLY A 64 -0.93 -18.90 -24.69
N ALA A 65 -0.49 -17.80 -24.06
CA ALA A 65 -0.98 -17.39 -22.73
C ALA A 65 -2.37 -16.72 -22.77
N ILE A 66 -2.82 -16.20 -23.92
CA ILE A 66 -4.09 -15.47 -24.06
C ILE A 66 -5.26 -16.43 -24.39
N ALA A 67 -4.97 -17.62 -24.92
CA ALA A 67 -5.98 -18.59 -25.35
C ALA A 67 -6.84 -19.17 -24.22
N GLN A 68 -6.31 -19.25 -23.00
CA GLN A 68 -6.95 -19.94 -21.89
C GLN A 68 -7.94 -19.06 -21.10
N GLN A 69 -8.15 -17.79 -21.46
CA GLN A 69 -8.87 -16.82 -20.62
C GLN A 69 -10.25 -16.34 -21.15
N THR A 70 -10.81 -16.91 -22.23
CA THR A 70 -12.00 -16.34 -22.92
C THR A 70 -13.27 -17.19 -23.00
N PHE A 71 -13.45 -18.25 -22.20
CA PHE A 71 -14.75 -18.96 -22.15
C PHE A 71 -15.44 -18.83 -20.78
N PRO A 72 -16.41 -17.90 -20.61
CA PRO A 72 -17.40 -17.99 -19.55
C PRO A 72 -18.62 -18.80 -20.02
N ASN A 73 -18.97 -19.83 -19.23
CA ASN A 73 -20.26 -20.53 -19.11
C ASN A 73 -20.99 -21.00 -20.38
N CYS A 74 -20.85 -22.29 -20.69
CA CYS A 74 -21.90 -23.08 -21.34
C CYS A 74 -22.49 -24.02 -20.28
N GLU A 75 -23.77 -23.84 -19.94
CA GLU A 75 -24.50 -24.71 -19.01
C GLU A 75 -24.50 -26.16 -19.51
N SER A 76 -23.90 -27.08 -18.74
CA SER A 76 -23.98 -28.51 -19.02
C SER A 76 -25.27 -29.08 -18.43
N ILE A 77 -26.26 -29.33 -19.30
CA ILE A 77 -27.36 -30.25 -19.01
C ILE A 77 -26.75 -31.65 -18.80
N ALA A 78 -27.13 -32.29 -17.69
CA ALA A 78 -26.69 -33.62 -17.32
C ALA A 78 -27.09 -34.67 -18.38
N GLY A 79 -26.11 -35.48 -18.80
CA GLY A 79 -26.32 -36.67 -19.62
C GLY A 79 -25.02 -37.49 -19.71
N GLN A 80 -25.04 -38.69 -19.14
CA GLN A 80 -23.89 -39.62 -19.07
C GLN A 80 -23.28 -39.95 -20.44
N SER A 81 -21.95 -40.00 -20.51
CA SER A 81 -21.21 -41.18 -20.96
C SER A 81 -19.69 -40.94 -20.85
N SER A 82 -19.00 -41.94 -20.32
CA SER A 82 -17.55 -41.99 -20.13
C SER A 82 -16.82 -42.15 -21.47
N ILE A 83 -16.06 -41.14 -21.90
CA ILE A 83 -15.04 -41.25 -22.95
C ILE A 83 -13.80 -40.46 -22.50
N GLY A 84 -12.62 -41.07 -22.74
CA GLY A 84 -11.34 -40.77 -22.11
C GLY A 84 -10.92 -39.29 -22.05
N SER A 85 -10.24 -38.96 -20.95
CA SER A 85 -9.66 -37.65 -20.65
C SER A 85 -8.50 -37.33 -21.59
N ALA A 86 -8.81 -36.90 -22.82
CA ALA A 86 -7.91 -36.02 -23.55
C ALA A 86 -8.10 -34.62 -22.96
N GLU A 87 -7.05 -34.02 -22.41
CA GLU A 87 -7.09 -32.60 -22.01
C GLU A 87 -7.58 -31.79 -23.22
N PRO A 88 -8.57 -30.90 -23.05
CA PRO A 88 -9.10 -30.14 -24.17
C PRO A 88 -7.98 -29.25 -24.72
N ASN A 89 -7.57 -29.51 -25.96
CA ASN A 89 -6.67 -28.64 -26.68
C ASN A 89 -7.40 -27.31 -26.93
N VAL A 90 -6.97 -26.27 -26.21
CA VAL A 90 -7.46 -24.90 -26.43
C VAL A 90 -6.62 -24.29 -27.56
N TYR A 91 -7.28 -23.93 -28.65
CA TYR A 91 -6.67 -23.21 -29.76
C TYR A 91 -7.07 -21.73 -29.68
N ALA A 92 -6.09 -20.84 -29.61
CA ALA A 92 -6.32 -19.43 -29.93
C ALA A 92 -5.85 -19.13 -31.35
N THR A 93 -6.77 -18.55 -32.12
CA THR A 93 -6.44 -17.87 -33.37
C THR A 93 -6.33 -16.38 -33.07
N VAL A 94 -5.20 -15.78 -33.43
CA VAL A 94 -5.03 -14.33 -33.31
C VAL A 94 -4.97 -13.72 -34.70
N HIS A 95 -5.98 -12.90 -34.96
CA HIS A 95 -6.13 -12.16 -36.20
C HIS A 95 -5.34 -10.85 -36.09
N ALA A 96 -4.10 -10.85 -36.59
CA ALA A 96 -3.21 -9.69 -36.55
C ALA A 96 -3.50 -8.65 -37.65
N ASP A 97 -4.41 -8.95 -38.56
CA ASP A 97 -4.85 -8.15 -39.70
C ASP A 97 -6.06 -7.25 -39.37
N GLN A 98 -6.67 -7.42 -38.20
CA GLN A 98 -7.78 -6.58 -37.73
C GLN A 98 -7.36 -5.78 -36.48
N PRO A 99 -7.02 -4.49 -36.63
CA PRO A 99 -6.74 -3.64 -35.49
C PRO A 99 -8.02 -3.49 -34.64
N VAL A 100 -8.04 -4.08 -33.44
CA VAL A 100 -9.13 -3.93 -32.47
C VAL A 100 -9.00 -2.64 -31.65
N ASN A 101 -7.79 -2.09 -31.57
CA ASN A 101 -7.50 -0.83 -30.91
C ASN A 101 -6.21 -0.22 -31.47
N LYS A 102 -6.00 1.08 -31.27
CA LYS A 102 -4.79 1.80 -31.67
C LYS A 102 -4.19 2.48 -30.46
N ILE A 103 -2.90 2.23 -30.22
CA ILE A 103 -2.11 2.99 -29.25
C ILE A 103 -1.12 3.87 -29.98
N ILE A 104 -0.80 5.03 -29.39
CA ILE A 104 0.32 5.87 -29.83
C ILE A 104 1.41 5.62 -28.79
N PRO A 105 2.42 4.75 -29.07
CA PRO A 105 3.37 4.29 -28.05
C PRO A 105 4.04 5.43 -27.28
N THR A 106 4.37 6.52 -27.95
CA THR A 106 4.98 7.72 -27.34
C THR A 106 4.07 8.50 -26.40
N LEU A 107 2.76 8.23 -26.42
CA LEU A 107 1.77 8.80 -25.48
C LEU A 107 1.24 7.76 -24.49
N THR A 108 1.58 6.48 -24.66
CA THR A 108 1.02 5.37 -23.87
C THR A 108 2.08 4.67 -23.02
N LEU A 109 3.34 4.63 -23.48
CA LEU A 109 4.47 4.04 -22.79
C LEU A 109 5.32 5.15 -22.20
N GLY A 110 5.49 5.11 -20.88
CA GLY A 110 6.08 6.19 -20.12
C GLY A 110 7.03 5.71 -19.03
N GLY A 111 7.55 6.66 -18.26
CA GLY A 111 8.42 6.42 -17.11
C GLY A 111 7.70 6.62 -15.78
N GLY A 112 8.19 5.94 -14.74
CA GLY A 112 7.82 6.22 -13.34
C GLY A 112 8.95 6.97 -12.65
N VAL A 113 8.64 8.07 -11.98
CA VAL A 113 9.54 8.77 -11.05
C VAL A 113 9.05 8.50 -9.64
N ASP A 114 9.95 8.06 -8.77
CA ASP A 114 9.66 7.66 -7.39
C ASP A 114 10.73 8.20 -6.43
N GLY A 115 10.51 8.05 -5.13
CA GLY A 115 11.51 8.34 -4.10
C GLY A 115 12.59 7.25 -4.01
N HIS A 116 13.81 7.65 -3.67
CA HIS A 116 15.01 6.80 -3.68
C HIS A 116 15.91 7.07 -2.47
N GLU A 117 16.92 6.23 -2.24
CA GLU A 117 17.85 6.45 -1.13
C GLU A 117 18.66 7.74 -1.33
N LYS A 118 19.17 8.27 -0.23
CA LYS A 118 19.94 9.52 -0.20
C LYS A 118 21.04 9.56 -1.27
N GLY A 119 20.99 10.57 -2.13
CA GLY A 119 21.94 10.78 -3.21
C GLY A 119 21.67 9.98 -4.49
N GLU A 120 20.76 9.01 -4.47
CA GLU A 120 20.42 8.23 -5.68
C GLU A 120 19.69 9.10 -6.71
N CYS A 121 18.85 10.04 -6.29
CA CYS A 121 18.17 10.95 -7.22
C CYS A 121 19.18 11.71 -8.09
N ALA A 122 20.22 12.28 -7.49
CA ALA A 122 21.26 13.00 -8.21
C ALA A 122 22.09 12.10 -9.14
N GLN A 123 22.33 10.84 -8.74
CA GLN A 123 23.03 9.88 -9.58
C GLN A 123 22.17 9.41 -10.75
N MET A 124 20.91 9.09 -10.49
CA MET A 124 19.95 8.59 -11.48
C MET A 124 19.63 9.65 -12.52
N PHE A 125 19.37 10.88 -12.10
CA PHE A 125 18.85 11.94 -12.97
C PHE A 125 19.92 12.94 -13.41
N SER A 126 21.15 12.47 -13.65
CA SER A 126 22.15 13.27 -14.37
C SER A 126 21.72 13.52 -15.82
N ASP A 127 22.14 14.65 -16.43
CA ASP A 127 21.81 14.99 -17.82
C ASP A 127 22.11 13.85 -18.80
N LYS A 128 23.23 13.16 -18.59
CA LYS A 128 23.62 11.98 -19.38
C LYS A 128 22.59 10.86 -19.26
N ASN A 129 22.19 10.51 -18.04
CA ASN A 129 21.24 9.43 -17.81
C ASN A 129 19.84 9.78 -18.32
N ILE A 130 19.42 11.05 -18.15
CA ILE A 130 18.16 11.54 -18.70
C ILE A 130 18.16 11.39 -20.23
N ALA A 131 19.25 11.79 -20.91
CA ALA A 131 19.37 11.62 -22.35
C ALA A 131 19.26 10.15 -22.79
N GLU A 132 19.87 9.23 -22.05
CA GLU A 132 19.76 7.78 -22.30
C GLU A 132 18.31 7.28 -22.06
N MET A 133 17.65 7.70 -20.98
CA MET A 133 16.24 7.36 -20.69
C MET A 133 15.32 7.84 -21.83
N LEU A 134 15.52 9.06 -22.33
CA LEU A 134 14.76 9.60 -23.45
C LEU A 134 15.06 8.85 -24.76
N SER A 135 16.31 8.44 -24.98
CA SER A 135 16.70 7.65 -26.17
C SER A 135 16.01 6.27 -26.23
N ALA A 136 15.58 5.76 -25.07
CA ALA A 136 14.79 4.52 -24.99
C ALA A 136 13.34 4.68 -25.47
N GLY A 137 12.90 5.90 -25.77
CA GLY A 137 11.55 6.19 -26.30
C GLY A 137 10.45 6.22 -25.25
N LEU A 138 10.81 6.43 -23.97
CA LEU A 138 9.83 6.66 -22.91
C LEU A 138 9.15 8.03 -23.13
N GLY A 139 7.82 8.02 -23.14
CA GLY A 139 6.97 9.19 -23.36
C GLY A 139 6.62 9.91 -22.05
N PRO A 140 5.34 9.98 -21.66
CA PRO A 140 4.91 10.73 -20.48
C PRO A 140 5.49 10.14 -19.18
N LEU A 141 5.60 10.97 -18.15
CA LEU A 141 5.98 10.51 -16.82
C LEU A 141 4.78 10.33 -15.91
N THR A 142 4.89 9.34 -15.04
CA THR A 142 4.07 9.21 -13.85
C THR A 142 4.93 9.51 -12.63
N TYR A 143 4.53 10.49 -11.84
CA TYR A 143 5.15 10.78 -10.55
C TYR A 143 4.50 9.89 -9.49
N ARG A 144 5.29 9.34 -8.57
CA ARG A 144 4.80 8.50 -7.48
C ARG A 144 5.34 9.06 -6.18
N LEU A 145 4.48 9.09 -5.16
CA LEU A 145 4.88 9.44 -3.81
C LEU A 145 5.31 8.19 -3.06
N ARG A 146 6.62 8.10 -2.81
CA ARG A 146 7.16 7.04 -1.96
C ARG A 146 6.67 7.20 -0.52
N THR A 147 6.55 8.44 -0.06
CA THR A 147 6.19 8.80 1.32
C THR A 147 4.88 8.16 1.77
N GLU A 148 3.82 8.24 0.95
CA GLU A 148 2.51 7.63 1.23
C GLU A 148 2.63 6.12 1.46
N LEU A 149 3.52 5.46 0.71
CA LEU A 149 3.76 4.03 0.80
C LEU A 149 4.56 3.65 2.03
N ALA A 150 5.33 4.57 2.60
CA ALA A 150 6.21 4.34 3.74
C ALA A 150 5.55 4.66 5.09
N GLY A 151 4.30 5.09 5.10
CA GLY A 151 3.67 5.63 6.29
C GLY A 151 4.34 6.94 6.72
N GLU A 152 4.58 7.82 5.74
CA GLU A 152 5.13 9.16 5.91
C GLU A 152 4.20 10.21 5.32
N VAL A 153 4.20 11.40 5.92
CA VAL A 153 3.60 12.58 5.31
C VAL A 153 4.68 13.35 4.53
N TRP A 154 4.30 13.89 3.37
CA TRP A 154 5.23 14.56 2.48
C TRP A 154 5.13 16.08 2.58
N HIS A 155 6.27 16.74 2.70
CA HIS A 155 6.34 18.19 2.53
C HIS A 155 6.89 18.48 1.15
N TRP A 156 6.00 18.75 0.20
CA TRP A 156 6.42 19.12 -1.15
C TRP A 156 7.19 20.44 -1.15
N ASN A 157 6.83 21.38 -0.25
CA ASN A 157 7.59 22.59 0.04
C ASN A 157 8.16 22.53 1.47
N PRO A 158 9.48 22.71 1.67
CA PRO A 158 10.05 22.80 3.01
C PRO A 158 9.60 24.06 3.77
N ARG A 159 9.01 25.05 3.08
CA ARG A 159 8.38 26.23 3.69
C ARG A 159 6.88 26.00 3.85
N GLY A 160 6.33 26.49 4.96
CA GLY A 160 4.95 26.24 5.34
C GLY A 160 4.71 26.55 6.80
N THR A 161 3.58 26.05 7.31
CA THR A 161 3.11 26.35 8.66
C THR A 161 2.73 25.08 9.42
N TRP A 162 3.09 25.07 10.71
CA TRP A 162 2.69 24.05 11.66
C TRP A 162 1.45 24.52 12.43
N SER A 163 0.54 23.60 12.73
CA SER A 163 -0.56 23.91 13.65
C SER A 163 -0.08 24.19 15.09
N ASP A 164 1.04 23.60 15.51
CA ASP A 164 1.77 23.97 16.72
C ASP A 164 3.16 24.54 16.34
N ALA A 165 3.17 25.80 15.90
CA ALA A 165 4.38 26.50 15.45
C ALA A 165 5.46 26.66 16.54
N VAL A 166 5.05 26.78 17.81
CA VAL A 166 5.98 26.94 18.94
C VAL A 166 6.83 25.69 19.11
N HIS A 167 6.22 24.50 19.03
CA HIS A 167 6.92 23.23 19.20
C HIS A 167 7.33 22.56 17.87
N LYS A 168 7.00 23.16 16.73
CA LYS A 168 7.26 22.64 15.37
C LYS A 168 6.74 21.21 15.19
N ARG A 169 5.47 21.03 15.49
CA ARG A 169 4.75 19.75 15.39
C ARG A 169 3.29 19.99 15.05
N GLY A 170 2.54 18.92 14.90
CA GLY A 170 1.14 19.01 14.53
C GLY A 170 0.95 18.68 13.06
N TYR A 171 0.05 19.42 12.46
CA TYR A 171 -0.30 19.29 11.06
C TYR A 171 0.43 20.38 10.28
N TRP A 172 0.94 20.01 9.11
CA TRP A 172 1.71 20.89 8.24
C TRP A 172 0.89 21.30 7.02
N ILE A 173 1.02 22.56 6.65
CA ILE A 173 0.53 23.10 5.37
C ILE A 173 1.71 23.73 4.65
N SER A 174 2.06 23.18 3.50
CA SER A 174 3.12 23.70 2.64
C SER A 174 2.71 25.04 2.02
N ASP A 175 3.63 25.99 1.98
CA ASP A 175 3.44 27.29 1.33
C ASP A 175 3.38 27.13 -0.19
N ASP A 176 2.50 27.85 -0.87
CA ASP A 176 2.39 27.82 -2.34
C ASP A 176 3.39 28.75 -3.05
N SER A 177 4.17 29.53 -2.28
CA SER A 177 5.16 30.44 -2.85
C SER A 177 6.36 29.71 -3.50
N THR A 178 6.84 30.25 -4.62
CA THR A 178 7.83 29.64 -5.52
C THR A 178 9.21 30.31 -5.45
N ALA A 179 9.80 30.43 -4.25
CA ALA A 179 11.11 31.08 -4.07
C ALA A 179 12.26 30.29 -4.74
N ASP A 180 13.05 29.55 -3.96
CA ASP A 180 14.14 28.75 -4.52
C ASP A 180 13.59 27.45 -5.14
N PRO A 181 14.19 26.96 -6.25
CA PRO A 181 13.76 25.71 -6.86
C PRO A 181 13.86 24.52 -5.88
N ILE A 182 12.78 23.78 -5.73
CA ILE A 182 12.74 22.59 -4.87
C ILE A 182 13.21 21.39 -5.68
N ASN A 183 14.50 21.07 -5.57
CA ASN A 183 15.10 19.96 -6.32
C ASN A 183 14.96 18.60 -5.63
N VAL A 184 14.89 18.60 -4.29
CA VAL A 184 14.73 17.41 -3.46
C VAL A 184 13.78 17.76 -2.33
N SER A 185 12.91 16.82 -1.97
CA SER A 185 11.96 16.90 -0.87
C SER A 185 12.02 15.62 -0.03
N TYR A 186 11.41 15.63 1.15
CA TYR A 186 11.53 14.53 2.11
C TYR A 186 10.17 14.17 2.71
N GLY A 187 10.04 12.91 3.12
CA GLY A 187 8.94 12.45 3.97
C GLY A 187 9.25 12.64 5.45
N TYR A 188 8.19 12.63 6.25
CA TYR A 188 8.24 12.69 7.71
C TYR A 188 7.55 11.45 8.27
N ARG A 189 8.28 10.69 9.09
CA ARG A 189 7.81 9.47 9.72
C ARG A 189 6.60 9.75 10.60
N LEU A 190 5.53 8.98 10.44
CA LEU A 190 4.32 9.18 11.24
C LEU A 190 4.47 8.52 12.61
N PRO A 191 4.55 9.28 13.72
CA PRO A 191 4.70 8.72 15.06
C PRO A 191 3.46 7.93 15.49
N ARG A 192 2.29 8.25 14.92
CA ARG A 192 0.98 7.65 15.22
C ARG A 192 0.58 6.56 14.21
N ARG A 193 1.55 5.86 13.60
CA ARG A 193 1.33 4.84 12.55
C ARG A 193 0.71 3.53 13.06
N GLY A 194 -0.10 2.90 12.21
CA GLY A 194 -0.81 1.65 12.56
C GLY A 194 -0.38 0.41 11.76
N ASN A 195 0.33 0.58 10.64
CA ASN A 195 0.75 -0.54 9.80
C ASN A 195 2.07 -1.17 10.32
N THR A 196 2.08 -2.49 10.49
CA THR A 196 3.31 -3.27 10.77
C THR A 196 4.19 -3.42 9.54
N ILE A 197 3.55 -3.57 8.37
CA ILE A 197 4.19 -3.72 7.05
C ILE A 197 3.63 -2.61 6.17
N ASP A 198 4.50 -1.89 5.46
CA ASP A 198 4.13 -0.81 4.57
C ASP A 198 4.41 -1.22 3.11
N GLN A 199 4.37 -0.30 2.15
CA GLN A 199 4.55 -0.59 0.72
C GLN A 199 5.83 0.06 0.18
N ALA A 200 6.73 0.46 1.07
CA ALA A 200 8.03 1.01 0.75
C ALA A 200 9.14 0.10 1.29
N ASN A 201 9.79 0.50 2.38
CA ASN A 201 10.98 -0.17 2.90
C ASN A 201 10.66 -1.20 4.00
N ASP A 202 9.42 -1.20 4.50
CA ASP A 202 9.03 -1.98 5.68
C ASP A 202 10.01 -1.78 6.83
N ASP A 203 10.18 -0.57 7.33
CA ASP A 203 11.20 -0.25 8.35
C ASP A 203 10.62 0.38 9.62
N GLY A 204 9.29 0.45 9.73
CA GLY A 204 8.59 0.77 10.97
C GLY A 204 7.84 -0.42 11.58
N TYR A 205 6.92 -0.13 12.49
CA TYR A 205 6.05 -1.09 13.17
C TYR A 205 4.74 -0.41 13.58
N SER A 206 3.71 -1.19 13.90
CA SER A 206 2.42 -0.67 14.36
C SER A 206 2.51 -0.19 15.81
N ARG A 207 1.90 0.95 16.13
CA ARG A 207 1.72 1.41 17.51
C ARG A 207 0.64 0.64 18.29
N ILE A 208 -0.09 -0.28 17.64
CA ILE A 208 -1.22 -1.02 18.24
C ILE A 208 -0.77 -2.31 18.95
N ALA A 209 0.46 -2.73 18.72
CA ALA A 209 1.03 -3.93 19.32
C ALA A 209 2.52 -3.75 19.60
N ASP A 210 2.97 -2.56 20.01
CA ASP A 210 4.40 -2.31 20.26
C ASP A 210 4.84 -2.60 21.70
N GLY A 211 3.89 -2.88 22.59
CA GLY A 211 4.10 -3.12 24.01
C GLY A 211 4.19 -1.85 24.85
N ASP A 212 3.88 -0.69 24.28
CA ASP A 212 3.95 0.62 24.94
C ASP A 212 2.57 1.29 25.00
N LEU A 213 1.99 1.34 26.20
CA LEU A 213 0.67 1.95 26.44
C LEU A 213 0.69 3.49 26.33
N ASP A 214 1.86 4.13 26.32
CA ASP A 214 1.99 5.57 26.13
C ASP A 214 1.99 5.95 24.63
N SER A 215 2.28 4.97 23.77
CA SER A 215 2.18 5.07 22.31
C SER A 215 0.74 4.80 21.84
N PHE A 216 0.41 5.24 20.61
CA PHE A 216 -0.87 4.92 19.98
C PHE A 216 -0.82 5.09 18.46
N TRP A 217 -1.64 4.30 17.77
CA TRP A 217 -2.08 4.63 16.42
C TRP A 217 -3.26 5.58 16.49
N LYS A 218 -3.36 6.48 15.50
CA LYS A 218 -4.57 7.27 15.25
C LYS A 218 -4.91 7.27 13.77
N SER A 219 -6.20 7.14 13.44
CA SER A 219 -6.72 7.23 12.07
C SER A 219 -6.61 8.65 11.53
N ASN A 220 -6.67 8.80 10.20
CA ASN A 220 -6.63 10.11 9.55
C ASN A 220 -7.85 10.96 9.97
N PRO A 221 -7.66 12.12 10.64
CA PRO A 221 -8.76 12.97 11.08
C PRO A 221 -9.50 13.64 9.92
N TYR A 222 -8.92 13.73 8.71
CA TYR A 222 -9.57 14.32 7.53
C TYR A 222 -10.67 13.43 6.93
N LEU A 223 -10.81 12.19 7.40
CA LEU A 223 -11.92 11.29 7.03
C LEU A 223 -13.16 11.45 7.91
N ASP A 224 -13.10 12.34 8.91
CA ASP A 224 -14.19 12.67 9.81
C ASP A 224 -15.28 13.49 9.11
N SER A 225 -16.51 13.41 9.61
CA SER A 225 -17.66 14.18 9.09
C SER A 225 -17.41 15.69 9.09
N TYR A 226 -16.59 16.20 10.01
CA TYR A 226 -16.20 17.62 10.03
C TYR A 226 -15.54 18.08 8.71
N PHE A 227 -14.71 17.24 8.09
CA PHE A 227 -14.00 17.57 6.84
C PHE A 227 -14.70 17.05 5.59
N THR A 228 -15.31 15.87 5.67
CA THR A 228 -15.95 15.24 4.51
C THR A 228 -17.35 15.78 4.23
N GLY A 229 -18.05 16.28 5.25
CA GLY A 229 -19.47 16.63 5.18
C GLY A 229 -20.40 15.41 5.08
N GLU A 230 -19.87 14.19 5.16
CA GLU A 230 -20.61 12.93 5.13
C GLU A 230 -20.72 12.34 6.54
N PRO A 231 -21.75 11.56 6.86
CA PRO A 231 -21.87 10.95 8.19
C PRO A 231 -20.72 9.97 8.46
N ASP A 232 -20.26 9.87 9.72
CA ASP A 232 -19.10 9.03 10.10
C ASP A 232 -19.21 7.56 9.64
N ASN A 233 -20.43 7.02 9.56
CA ASN A 233 -20.68 5.64 9.12
C ASN A 233 -20.52 5.44 7.61
N ALA A 234 -20.39 6.50 6.81
CA ALA A 234 -20.05 6.42 5.39
C ALA A 234 -18.57 6.04 5.18
N HIS A 235 -17.69 6.40 6.13
CA HIS A 235 -16.24 6.17 6.08
C HIS A 235 -15.73 5.42 7.32
N PRO A 236 -16.24 4.21 7.62
CA PRO A 236 -15.81 3.50 8.81
C PRO A 236 -14.31 3.18 8.72
N GLN A 237 -13.60 3.48 9.80
CA GLN A 237 -12.17 3.18 9.92
C GLN A 237 -11.99 1.75 10.43
N TRP A 238 -10.88 1.11 10.07
CA TRP A 238 -10.68 -0.28 10.43
C TRP A 238 -9.23 -0.61 10.80
N VAL A 239 -9.10 -1.66 11.61
CA VAL A 239 -7.85 -2.32 11.97
C VAL A 239 -8.01 -3.80 11.69
N VAL A 240 -7.13 -4.38 10.88
CA VAL A 240 -7.08 -5.82 10.59
C VAL A 240 -5.82 -6.41 11.21
N ILE A 241 -5.97 -7.50 11.95
CA ILE A 241 -4.90 -8.21 12.64
C ILE A 241 -4.77 -9.61 12.05
N ASP A 242 -3.57 -9.97 11.60
CA ASP A 242 -3.21 -11.34 11.18
C ASP A 242 -2.40 -12.04 12.29
N LEU A 243 -3.01 -13.04 12.92
CA LEU A 243 -2.37 -13.86 13.97
C LEU A 243 -1.33 -14.86 13.42
N GLY A 244 -1.09 -14.89 12.11
CA GLY A 244 -0.17 -15.77 11.38
C GLY A 244 -0.71 -17.19 11.15
N ALA A 245 -1.57 -17.67 12.04
CA ALA A 245 -2.27 -18.95 11.94
C ALA A 245 -3.62 -18.87 12.66
N ALA A 246 -4.51 -19.82 12.36
CA ALA A 246 -5.79 -19.89 13.04
C ALA A 246 -5.61 -20.30 14.51
N LYS A 247 -6.19 -19.52 15.43
CA LYS A 247 -6.12 -19.73 16.88
C LYS A 247 -7.53 -19.75 17.48
N PRO A 248 -7.76 -20.43 18.62
CA PRO A 248 -9.06 -20.46 19.28
C PRO A 248 -9.34 -19.13 19.99
N ILE A 249 -10.13 -18.24 19.38
CA ILE A 249 -10.47 -16.90 19.88
C ILE A 249 -11.85 -16.88 20.51
N ASN A 250 -11.96 -16.25 21.69
CA ASN A 250 -13.26 -15.88 22.28
C ASN A 250 -13.28 -14.52 22.96
N SER A 251 -12.16 -13.79 22.95
CA SER A 251 -12.02 -12.51 23.63
C SER A 251 -11.01 -11.59 22.96
N ILE A 252 -11.19 -10.30 23.17
CA ILE A 252 -10.25 -9.23 22.82
C ILE A 252 -10.17 -8.24 23.99
N ARG A 253 -9.00 -7.63 24.18
CA ARG A 253 -8.77 -6.49 25.05
C ARG A 253 -8.28 -5.34 24.18
N ILE A 254 -8.90 -4.17 24.31
CA ILE A 254 -8.57 -2.97 23.53
C ILE A 254 -8.21 -1.89 24.53
N HIS A 255 -6.96 -1.42 24.46
CA HIS A 255 -6.53 -0.22 25.15
C HIS A 255 -6.79 0.96 24.20
N TRP A 256 -7.90 1.64 24.38
CA TRP A 256 -8.27 2.77 23.55
C TRP A 256 -7.37 3.99 23.82
N GLY A 257 -7.02 4.69 22.76
CA GLY A 257 -6.51 6.07 22.82
C GLY A 257 -7.64 7.09 22.82
N THR A 258 -7.29 8.36 22.69
CA THR A 258 -8.26 9.45 22.51
C THR A 258 -8.06 10.09 21.13
N PRO A 259 -9.11 10.23 20.31
CA PRO A 259 -10.48 9.76 20.54
C PRO A 259 -10.64 8.23 20.41
N TYR A 260 -11.55 7.63 21.18
CA TYR A 260 -11.92 6.20 21.06
C TYR A 260 -13.19 6.00 20.23
N ALA A 261 -13.47 4.75 19.82
CA ALA A 261 -14.70 4.39 19.12
C ALA A 261 -15.87 4.15 20.09
N GLU A 262 -16.96 4.90 19.95
CA GLU A 262 -18.20 4.64 20.69
C GLU A 262 -19.01 3.52 20.05
N ARG A 263 -18.99 3.46 18.70
CA ARG A 263 -19.60 2.38 17.92
C ARG A 263 -18.56 1.64 17.11
N TYR A 264 -18.49 0.33 17.31
CA TYR A 264 -17.61 -0.54 16.55
C TYR A 264 -18.15 -1.97 16.46
N ARG A 265 -17.64 -2.70 15.47
CA ARG A 265 -17.85 -4.13 15.27
C ARG A 265 -16.54 -4.88 15.26
N ILE A 266 -16.53 -6.06 15.87
CA ILE A 266 -15.41 -6.99 15.84
C ILE A 266 -15.82 -8.19 15.01
N GLU A 267 -15.04 -8.45 13.97
CA GLU A 267 -15.34 -9.40 12.92
C GLU A 267 -14.17 -10.34 12.68
N TYR A 268 -14.44 -11.50 12.09
CA TYR A 268 -13.42 -12.43 11.64
C TYR A 268 -13.58 -12.74 10.16
N TRP A 269 -12.46 -12.95 9.47
CA TRP A 269 -12.45 -13.37 8.08
C TRP A 269 -12.59 -14.90 7.98
N THR A 270 -13.31 -15.39 6.97
CA THR A 270 -13.48 -16.83 6.75
C THR A 270 -12.44 -17.45 5.81
N GLY A 271 -11.71 -16.63 5.07
CA GLY A 271 -10.73 -17.08 4.07
C GLY A 271 -9.27 -16.98 4.49
N ASP A 272 -8.40 -17.06 3.49
CA ASP A 272 -6.95 -17.09 3.68
C ASP A 272 -6.25 -15.73 3.48
N ASP A 273 -6.94 -14.77 2.87
CA ASP A 273 -6.35 -13.46 2.57
C ASP A 273 -7.41 -12.32 2.59
N PRO A 274 -7.59 -11.60 3.69
CA PRO A 274 -8.61 -10.55 3.76
C PRO A 274 -8.27 -9.29 2.96
N MET A 275 -7.06 -9.18 2.39
CA MET A 275 -6.52 -7.94 1.81
C MET A 275 -6.56 -7.90 0.29
N HIS A 276 -7.03 -8.97 -0.37
CA HIS A 276 -7.13 -9.03 -1.84
C HIS A 276 -8.52 -9.47 -2.28
N LEU A 277 -8.86 -9.11 -3.52
CA LEU A 277 -10.12 -9.50 -4.15
C LEU A 277 -10.10 -10.98 -4.48
N HIS A 278 -11.09 -11.72 -3.95
CA HIS A 278 -11.32 -13.12 -4.29
C HIS A 278 -12.43 -13.21 -5.32
N GLN A 279 -12.14 -13.77 -6.49
CA GLN A 279 -13.09 -13.89 -7.60
C GLN A 279 -14.25 -14.86 -7.30
N ASP A 280 -14.10 -15.77 -6.33
CA ASP A 280 -15.10 -16.79 -6.04
C ASP A 280 -16.18 -16.35 -5.03
N GLY A 281 -15.97 -15.21 -4.35
CA GLY A 281 -16.93 -14.57 -3.44
C GLY A 281 -17.33 -15.40 -2.21
N LYS A 282 -16.56 -16.44 -1.85
CA LYS A 282 -16.91 -17.33 -0.73
C LYS A 282 -16.48 -16.80 0.63
N ASP A 283 -15.49 -15.92 0.64
CA ASP A 283 -14.92 -15.38 1.86
C ASP A 283 -15.57 -14.06 2.26
N GLU A 284 -15.88 -13.92 3.54
CA GLU A 284 -16.55 -12.74 4.06
C GLU A 284 -16.10 -12.39 5.48
N TRP A 285 -16.29 -11.13 5.85
CA TRP A 285 -16.19 -10.67 7.22
C TRP A 285 -17.46 -11.04 8.00
N ARG A 286 -17.31 -11.80 9.08
CA ARG A 286 -18.42 -12.22 9.94
C ARG A 286 -18.32 -11.59 11.32
N LEU A 287 -19.43 -11.02 11.77
CA LEU A 287 -19.56 -10.48 13.13
C LEU A 287 -19.44 -11.59 14.18
N PHE A 288 -18.66 -11.34 15.24
CA PHE A 288 -18.69 -12.20 16.42
C PHE A 288 -20.04 -12.04 17.16
N PRO A 289 -20.60 -13.11 17.77
CA PRO A 289 -21.91 -13.03 18.45
C PRO A 289 -22.05 -11.92 19.50
N LYS A 290 -20.95 -11.48 20.11
CA LYS A 290 -20.87 -10.37 21.05
C LYS A 290 -19.80 -9.36 20.63
N GLY A 291 -19.64 -9.18 19.32
CA GLY A 291 -18.63 -8.30 18.72
C GLY A 291 -19.14 -6.90 18.42
N GLU A 292 -20.39 -6.56 18.69
CA GLU A 292 -20.97 -5.25 18.42
C GLU A 292 -21.02 -4.41 19.70
N ALA A 293 -20.53 -3.17 19.62
CA ALA A 293 -20.62 -2.17 20.67
C ALA A 293 -21.26 -0.90 20.08
N ASN A 294 -22.26 -0.37 20.80
CA ASN A 294 -23.00 0.83 20.37
C ASN A 294 -22.77 2.07 21.26
N HIS A 295 -22.18 1.86 22.45
CA HIS A 295 -21.98 2.86 23.49
C HIS A 295 -20.72 2.54 24.32
N SER A 296 -19.58 2.29 23.66
CA SER A 296 -18.32 2.10 24.40
C SER A 296 -17.90 3.39 25.12
N SER A 297 -17.29 3.24 26.29
CA SER A 297 -16.72 4.35 27.07
C SER A 297 -15.21 4.51 26.85
N GLY A 298 -14.60 3.73 25.95
CA GLY A 298 -13.17 3.73 25.71
C GLY A 298 -12.38 3.11 26.88
N GLY A 299 -11.15 3.61 27.10
CA GLY A 299 -10.26 3.13 28.14
C GLY A 299 -9.69 1.73 27.88
N ASP A 300 -9.52 0.94 28.95
CA ASP A 300 -9.12 -0.47 28.88
C ASP A 300 -10.35 -1.35 28.80
N GLU A 301 -10.77 -1.66 27.58
CA GLU A 301 -12.00 -2.38 27.30
C GLU A 301 -11.73 -3.86 27.08
N TYR A 302 -12.43 -4.70 27.84
CA TYR A 302 -12.36 -6.14 27.70
C TYR A 302 -13.67 -6.70 27.14
N VAL A 303 -13.62 -7.36 25.98
CA VAL A 303 -14.80 -7.84 25.28
C VAL A 303 -14.79 -9.37 25.15
N ARG A 304 -15.84 -10.01 25.68
CA ARG A 304 -16.09 -11.44 25.49
C ARG A 304 -16.86 -11.66 24.19
N LEU A 305 -16.14 -11.96 23.11
CA LEU A 305 -16.67 -12.10 21.74
C LEU A 305 -17.64 -13.26 21.54
N SER A 306 -17.46 -14.37 22.26
CA SER A 306 -18.32 -15.56 22.15
C SER A 306 -18.21 -16.48 23.36
N GLY A 307 -19.24 -17.30 23.61
CA GLY A 307 -19.18 -18.33 24.65
C GLY A 307 -18.14 -19.41 24.34
N LYS A 308 -18.26 -20.03 23.16
CA LYS A 308 -17.34 -21.04 22.63
C LYS A 308 -16.31 -20.39 21.71
N ALA A 309 -15.03 -20.74 21.89
CA ALA A 309 -13.96 -20.24 21.05
C ALA A 309 -14.12 -20.67 19.58
N ARG A 310 -13.75 -19.77 18.67
CA ARG A 310 -13.77 -19.96 17.23
C ARG A 310 -12.35 -20.00 16.70
N SER A 311 -12.08 -20.85 15.72
CA SER A 311 -10.79 -20.87 15.04
C SER A 311 -10.69 -19.68 14.10
N VAL A 312 -9.83 -18.71 14.40
CA VAL A 312 -9.72 -17.44 13.68
C VAL A 312 -8.25 -17.09 13.48
N ARG A 313 -7.89 -16.70 12.24
CA ARG A 313 -6.57 -16.14 11.92
C ARG A 313 -6.63 -14.62 11.80
N PHE A 314 -7.60 -14.10 11.05
CA PHE A 314 -7.76 -12.67 10.83
C PHE A 314 -8.95 -12.12 11.59
N LEU A 315 -8.72 -11.03 12.29
CA LEU A 315 -9.74 -10.28 13.01
C LEU A 315 -9.74 -8.83 12.53
N ARG A 316 -10.92 -8.22 12.43
CA ARG A 316 -11.09 -6.79 12.12
C ARG A 316 -11.86 -6.10 13.22
N ILE A 317 -11.43 -4.89 13.57
CA ILE A 317 -12.23 -3.91 14.29
C ILE A 317 -12.69 -2.87 13.26
N LEU A 318 -13.99 -2.71 13.09
CA LEU A 318 -14.62 -1.74 12.20
C LEU A 318 -15.29 -0.66 13.05
N MET A 319 -14.77 0.56 13.02
CA MET A 319 -15.17 1.68 13.88
C MET A 319 -15.98 2.68 13.05
N SER A 320 -17.15 3.08 13.55
CA SER A 320 -18.12 3.86 12.77
C SER A 320 -18.67 5.11 13.48
N GLN A 321 -18.32 5.32 14.75
CA GLN A 321 -18.64 6.56 15.48
C GLN A 321 -17.55 6.86 16.50
N SER A 322 -16.95 8.04 16.40
CA SER A 322 -15.90 8.53 17.29
C SER A 322 -16.49 9.20 18.53
N SER A 323 -15.76 9.16 19.64
CA SER A 323 -16.07 9.90 20.87
C SER A 323 -15.88 11.41 20.74
N GLY A 324 -15.11 11.89 19.75
CA GLY A 324 -14.83 13.32 19.60
C GLY A 324 -14.02 13.91 20.78
N THR A 325 -13.27 13.08 21.51
CA THR A 325 -12.50 13.47 22.71
C THR A 325 -11.01 13.65 22.43
N SER A 326 -10.33 14.49 23.23
CA SER A 326 -8.87 14.64 23.23
C SER A 326 -8.30 14.40 24.63
N ALA A 327 -7.10 13.84 24.72
CA ALA A 327 -6.39 13.63 26.00
C ALA A 327 -5.96 14.96 26.63
N GLU A 328 -5.52 15.91 25.80
CA GLU A 328 -5.07 17.23 26.23
C GLU A 328 -5.97 18.32 25.63
N PRO A 329 -6.11 19.47 26.30
CA PRO A 329 -6.71 20.65 25.71
C PRO A 329 -5.91 21.09 24.48
N SER A 330 -6.51 20.95 23.29
CA SER A 330 -5.94 21.42 22.03
C SER A 330 -6.95 22.34 21.33
N ASN A 331 -6.43 23.41 20.75
CA ASN A 331 -7.23 24.29 19.88
C ASN A 331 -7.35 23.72 18.46
N ASP A 332 -6.56 22.70 18.11
CA ASP A 332 -6.63 22.04 16.82
C ASP A 332 -7.71 20.97 16.85
N ILE A 333 -8.77 21.17 16.07
CA ILE A 333 -9.91 20.25 16.01
C ILE A 333 -9.47 18.83 15.66
N ARG A 334 -8.43 18.66 14.84
CA ARG A 334 -7.98 17.35 14.37
C ARG A 334 -7.50 16.45 15.50
N ASP A 335 -7.09 16.99 16.65
CA ASP A 335 -6.66 16.20 17.80
C ASP A 335 -7.81 15.42 18.46
N ARG A 336 -9.06 15.83 18.26
CA ARG A 336 -10.25 15.13 18.76
C ARG A 336 -11.02 14.33 17.72
N LEU A 337 -10.57 14.29 16.46
CA LEU A 337 -11.23 13.56 15.37
C LEU A 337 -10.56 12.22 15.07
N GLY A 338 -11.31 11.30 14.44
CA GLY A 338 -10.84 9.96 14.09
C GLY A 338 -10.92 8.96 15.24
N PHE A 339 -10.02 7.98 15.27
CA PHE A 339 -10.00 6.88 16.24
C PHE A 339 -8.55 6.56 16.64
N ALA A 340 -8.32 6.26 17.90
CA ALA A 340 -7.01 5.95 18.43
C ALA A 340 -7.01 4.67 19.27
N ILE A 341 -5.96 3.86 19.10
CA ILE A 341 -5.75 2.62 19.84
C ILE A 341 -4.31 2.61 20.32
N ARG A 342 -4.13 2.42 21.63
CA ARG A 342 -2.84 2.30 22.31
C ARG A 342 -2.29 0.90 22.18
N GLU A 343 -3.11 -0.11 22.42
CA GLU A 343 -2.66 -1.51 22.35
C GLU A 343 -3.85 -2.48 22.19
N ILE A 344 -3.64 -3.63 21.57
CA ILE A 344 -4.64 -4.71 21.45
C ILE A 344 -4.09 -6.06 21.88
N GLY A 345 -4.86 -6.78 22.68
CA GLY A 345 -4.68 -8.21 22.94
C GLY A 345 -5.82 -9.03 22.36
N ILE A 346 -5.53 -10.14 21.67
CA ILE A 346 -6.53 -11.03 21.06
C ILE A 346 -6.28 -12.45 21.52
N GLY A 347 -7.31 -13.11 22.04
CA GLY A 347 -7.04 -14.33 22.78
C GLY A 347 -8.23 -15.17 23.20
N ARG A 348 -7.92 -16.01 24.19
CA ARG A 348 -8.87 -16.90 24.83
C ARG A 348 -8.92 -16.63 26.33
N ILE A 349 -10.13 -16.51 26.90
CA ILE A 349 -10.30 -16.79 28.34
C ILE A 349 -10.57 -18.27 28.54
N ASP A 350 -9.80 -18.87 29.44
CA ASP A 350 -10.01 -20.23 29.93
C ASP A 350 -11.11 -20.31 31.00
N SER A 351 -11.37 -21.52 31.51
CA SER A 351 -12.38 -21.75 32.55
C SER A 351 -12.07 -21.06 33.88
N ASN A 352 -10.83 -20.63 34.10
CA ASN A 352 -10.35 -20.01 35.33
C ASN A 352 -10.38 -18.48 35.25
N GLY A 353 -10.90 -17.91 34.15
CA GLY A 353 -10.95 -16.47 33.95
C GLY A 353 -9.63 -15.87 33.45
N ARG A 354 -8.61 -16.67 33.15
CA ARG A 354 -7.31 -16.15 32.69
C ARG A 354 -7.34 -15.87 31.19
N PHE A 355 -6.94 -14.66 30.81
CA PHE A 355 -6.74 -14.28 29.42
C PHE A 355 -5.39 -14.79 28.90
N HIS A 356 -5.44 -15.49 27.77
CA HIS A 356 -4.26 -15.94 27.02
C HIS A 356 -4.18 -15.10 25.75
N ASP A 357 -3.26 -14.15 25.77
CA ASP A 357 -3.01 -13.29 24.61
C ASP A 357 -2.22 -14.04 23.54
N TYR A 358 -2.62 -13.86 22.29
CA TYR A 358 -1.95 -14.42 21.13
C TYR A 358 -1.29 -13.37 20.24
N VAL A 359 -1.46 -12.09 20.56
CA VAL A 359 -0.74 -10.98 19.93
C VAL A 359 0.70 -10.98 20.44
N ILE A 360 1.64 -10.76 19.53
CA ILE A 360 3.05 -10.56 19.86
C ILE A 360 3.29 -9.06 19.87
N HIS A 361 3.53 -8.54 21.08
CA HIS A 361 3.78 -7.14 21.34
C HIS A 361 5.27 -6.84 21.20
N ALA A 362 5.65 -6.07 20.19
CA ALA A 362 7.03 -5.71 19.93
C ALA A 362 7.15 -4.46 19.08
N ALA A 363 8.02 -3.53 19.48
CA ALA A 363 8.51 -2.42 18.65
C ALA A 363 9.47 -2.89 17.53
N ASN A 364 9.09 -3.96 16.81
CA ASN A 364 9.87 -4.57 15.74
C ASN A 364 8.96 -5.38 14.81
N ARG A 365 8.79 -4.92 13.57
CA ARG A 365 7.95 -5.57 12.54
C ARG A 365 8.24 -7.05 12.27
N HIS A 366 9.47 -7.52 12.45
CA HIS A 366 9.81 -8.92 12.20
C HIS A 366 9.35 -9.85 13.31
N LYS A 367 8.92 -9.29 14.45
CA LYS A 367 8.45 -10.02 15.62
C LYS A 367 6.99 -9.72 15.93
N GLN A 368 6.56 -8.49 15.68
CA GLN A 368 5.21 -8.01 15.95
C GLN A 368 4.16 -8.81 15.16
N THR A 369 3.00 -9.03 15.77
CA THR A 369 1.81 -9.47 15.02
C THR A 369 1.50 -8.48 13.90
N VAL A 370 1.19 -8.97 12.71
CA VAL A 370 0.95 -8.11 11.54
C VAL A 370 -0.38 -7.40 11.69
N ILE A 371 -0.33 -6.06 11.61
CA ILE A 371 -1.50 -5.19 11.69
C ILE A 371 -1.55 -4.29 10.45
N TYR A 372 -2.76 -4.15 9.91
CA TYR A 372 -3.11 -3.21 8.84
C TYR A 372 -4.18 -2.25 9.33
N VAL A 373 -4.10 -0.99 8.92
CA VAL A 373 -5.07 0.05 9.25
C VAL A 373 -5.61 0.74 8.00
N SER A 374 -6.84 1.23 8.09
CA SER A 374 -7.51 1.95 6.99
C SER A 374 -6.83 3.26 6.61
N SER A 375 -6.28 3.96 7.60
CA SER A 375 -5.65 5.28 7.44
C SER A 375 -4.73 5.59 8.62
N THR A 376 -3.92 6.64 8.51
CA THR A 376 -3.03 7.09 9.58
C THR A 376 -3.07 8.61 9.70
N ASP A 377 -3.05 9.12 10.93
CA ASP A 377 -2.98 10.52 11.27
C ASP A 377 -1.67 11.17 10.75
N PRO A 378 -1.74 12.22 9.91
CA PRO A 378 -0.55 12.89 9.38
C PRO A 378 0.12 13.82 10.41
N TRP A 379 -0.33 13.84 11.66
CA TRP A 379 0.35 14.55 12.75
C TRP A 379 1.79 14.05 12.91
N HIS A 380 2.74 14.98 12.95
CA HIS A 380 4.16 14.67 13.09
C HIS A 380 4.94 15.87 13.67
N ARG A 381 6.26 15.73 13.81
CA ARG A 381 7.19 16.76 14.29
C ARG A 381 8.20 17.09 13.21
N ALA A 382 8.79 18.28 13.27
CA ALA A 382 9.91 18.64 12.41
C ALA A 382 11.11 17.67 12.54
N SER A 383 11.27 17.03 13.70
CA SER A 383 12.31 16.02 13.96
C SER A 383 12.06 14.69 13.27
N ASP A 384 10.84 14.43 12.78
CA ASP A 384 10.45 13.14 12.20
C ASP A 384 10.85 13.03 10.71
N ILE A 385 11.52 14.04 10.15
CA ILE A 385 12.04 14.04 8.78
C ILE A 385 12.98 12.85 8.52
N ASP A 386 12.78 12.16 7.39
CA ASP A 386 13.67 11.09 6.95
C ASP A 386 14.63 11.57 5.86
N TYR A 387 15.86 11.88 6.26
CA TYR A 387 16.93 12.28 5.34
C TYR A 387 17.59 11.10 4.59
N ASN A 388 17.23 9.86 4.91
CA ASN A 388 17.79 8.70 4.21
C ASN A 388 17.07 8.42 2.89
N ILE A 389 15.89 9.00 2.70
CA ILE A 389 15.07 8.81 1.51
C ILE A 389 14.73 10.18 0.90
N GLU A 390 15.11 10.35 -0.35
CA GLU A 390 14.87 11.56 -1.13
C GLU A 390 13.67 11.33 -2.06
N GLN A 391 12.75 12.29 -2.07
CA GLN A 391 11.71 12.38 -3.08
C GLN A 391 12.13 13.46 -4.09
N PRO A 392 12.27 13.15 -5.41
CA PRO A 392 12.64 14.12 -6.43
C PRO A 392 11.69 15.32 -6.38
N GLY A 393 12.22 16.52 -6.19
CA GLY A 393 11.39 17.72 -6.07
C GLY A 393 10.65 18.03 -7.37
N LEU A 394 9.44 18.59 -7.25
CA LEU A 394 8.59 18.87 -8.41
C LEU A 394 9.26 19.86 -9.38
N ASP A 395 9.97 20.87 -8.87
CA ASP A 395 10.70 21.80 -9.73
C ASP A 395 11.80 21.09 -10.54
N PHE A 396 12.53 20.17 -9.91
CA PHE A 396 13.54 19.38 -10.64
C PHE A 396 12.88 18.59 -11.77
N VAL A 397 11.84 17.82 -11.46
CA VAL A 397 11.16 16.98 -12.46
C VAL A 397 10.63 17.85 -13.59
N LEU A 398 9.87 18.90 -13.28
CA LEU A 398 9.15 19.71 -14.28
C LEU A 398 10.05 20.64 -15.10
N ARG A 399 11.20 21.08 -14.56
CA ARG A 399 12.15 21.94 -15.29
C ARG A 399 13.21 21.17 -16.05
N SER A 400 13.41 19.88 -15.73
CA SER A 400 14.38 19.02 -16.44
C SER A 400 13.85 18.53 -17.79
N GLN A 401 14.74 17.98 -18.61
CA GLN A 401 14.37 17.29 -19.86
C GLN A 401 13.64 15.96 -19.62
N LEU A 402 13.57 15.48 -18.37
CA LEU A 402 13.00 14.17 -18.02
C LEU A 402 11.55 14.03 -18.49
N THR A 403 10.77 15.12 -18.47
CA THR A 403 9.36 15.13 -18.92
C THR A 403 9.20 14.96 -20.42
N ASN A 404 10.28 15.13 -21.20
CA ASN A 404 10.25 15.18 -22.66
C ASN A 404 9.28 16.26 -23.20
N GLY A 405 9.01 17.33 -22.42
CA GLY A 405 8.02 18.35 -22.75
C GLY A 405 6.56 17.85 -22.77
N LEU A 406 6.29 16.67 -22.20
CA LEU A 406 4.97 16.07 -22.11
C LEU A 406 4.35 16.29 -20.71
N PRO A 407 3.01 16.23 -20.59
CA PRO A 407 2.35 16.27 -19.29
C PRO A 407 2.84 15.15 -18.36
N VAL A 408 2.95 15.48 -17.08
CA VAL A 408 3.25 14.52 -16.00
C VAL A 408 1.95 14.14 -15.31
N LEU A 409 1.72 12.83 -15.16
CA LEU A 409 0.66 12.34 -14.30
C LEU A 409 1.14 12.40 -12.85
N VAL A 410 0.50 13.26 -12.05
CA VAL A 410 0.81 13.45 -10.63
C VAL A 410 -0.36 12.89 -9.80
N PRO A 411 -0.11 12.07 -8.76
CA PRO A 411 -1.17 11.49 -7.96
C PRO A 411 -1.91 12.57 -7.19
N VAL A 412 -3.23 12.41 -7.05
CA VAL A 412 -4.10 13.39 -6.40
C VAL A 412 -3.64 13.68 -4.96
N GLY A 413 -3.08 12.70 -4.24
CA GLY A 413 -2.49 12.90 -2.91
C GLY A 413 -1.43 14.02 -2.86
N VAL A 414 -0.64 14.21 -3.91
CA VAL A 414 0.31 15.35 -4.03
C VAL A 414 -0.37 16.70 -3.88
N LEU A 415 -1.63 16.80 -4.28
CA LEU A 415 -2.41 18.04 -4.25
C LEU A 415 -3.35 18.13 -3.04
N TYR A 416 -3.70 17.00 -2.40
CA TYR A 416 -4.81 16.94 -1.45
C TYR A 416 -4.60 16.07 -0.19
N ASP A 417 -3.51 15.30 -0.04
CA ASP A 417 -3.33 14.38 1.12
C ASP A 417 -3.20 15.12 2.47
N THR A 418 -2.87 16.41 2.41
CA THR A 418 -2.95 17.35 3.55
C THR A 418 -3.49 18.69 3.04
N PRO A 419 -4.79 18.98 3.22
CA PRO A 419 -5.39 20.24 2.79
C PRO A 419 -4.91 21.44 3.61
#